data_AF-A0A5M3W6U8-F1
#
_entry.id   AF-A0A5M3W6U8-F1
#
_cell.length_a   1.000
_cell.length_b   1.000
_cell.length_c   1.000
_cell.angle_alpha   90.00
_cell.angle_beta   90.00
_cell.angle_gamma   90.00
#
_symmetry.space_group_name_H-M   'P 1'
#
loop_
_entity.id
_entity.type
_entity.pdbx_description
1 polymer ?
#
loop_
_entity_poly.entity_id
_entity_poly.type
_entity_poly.pdbx_seq_one_letter_code
_entity_poly.pdbx_strand_id
1 'polypeptide(L)'
;MTDLRPSDPAGPATTRRRRGRSFSYAYADGRAVKNRRTLRRIKALVLPPAWRDVWICRDPDGHIQAVGTDAAGRRQYRYHDVLRYEQDGAWIDVKSDDINAYLRDRFETEVSAKDFRTWHATVHAAVGLAVSRRVRTRTGRRKAITRVMKEVADHLGNTPAVARASYVDPRVITAYEKGKTIERALTDLGAGDGPATHGAAERAVVALLKRTPNQGAPTSAAPSGQRPPADPRPRSRLRRPPPRGPTSPVARAWARRCVRERHRAAASPGATRPRPARPGACLHGRCRADGSGYGS
;
A
#
# COMPACT_ATOMS: atom_id res chain seq x y z
N MET A 1 21.23 -7.93 20.47
CA MET A 1 20.19 -7.82 19.41
C MET A 1 19.09 -6.97 20.00
N THR A 2 18.76 -5.81 19.41
CA THR A 2 17.73 -4.94 19.98
C THR A 2 16.37 -5.51 19.63
N ASP A 3 15.62 -5.99 20.63
CA ASP A 3 14.26 -6.45 20.43
C ASP A 3 13.37 -5.26 20.04
N LEU A 4 12.81 -5.31 18.83
CA LEU A 4 11.86 -4.31 18.39
C LEU A 4 10.62 -4.32 19.25
N ARG A 5 10.12 -3.13 19.56
CA ARG A 5 8.88 -2.95 20.31
C ARG A 5 7.71 -2.64 19.39
N PRO A 6 6.54 -3.28 19.62
CA PRO A 6 5.29 -2.83 19.00
C PRO A 6 5.07 -1.34 19.28
N SER A 7 4.63 -0.60 18.26
CA SER A 7 4.40 0.84 18.29
C SER A 7 3.11 1.15 17.53
N ASP A 8 2.21 1.90 18.14
CA ASP A 8 0.91 2.26 17.57
C ASP A 8 0.91 3.70 17.01
N PRO A 9 0.77 3.89 15.68
CA PRO A 9 0.66 5.20 15.05
C PRO A 9 -0.58 6.02 15.45
N ALA A 10 -1.53 5.46 16.18
CA ALA A 10 -2.66 6.17 16.79
C ALA A 10 -2.35 6.67 18.22
N GLY A 11 -1.27 6.21 18.84
CA GLY A 11 -0.87 6.56 20.20
C GLY A 11 -0.08 7.87 20.32
N PRO A 12 0.33 8.24 21.55
CA PRO A 12 1.09 9.46 21.84
C PRO A 12 2.44 9.51 21.09
N ALA A 13 2.74 10.66 20.48
CA ALA A 13 3.95 10.78 19.66
C ALA A 13 4.55 12.18 19.61
N THR A 14 5.70 12.25 18.97
CA THR A 14 6.25 13.50 18.48
C THR A 14 5.59 13.87 17.16
N THR A 15 5.11 15.10 17.03
CA THR A 15 4.52 15.64 15.80
C THR A 15 5.48 16.59 15.10
N ARG A 16 5.44 16.63 13.77
CA ARG A 16 6.23 17.59 12.96
C ARG A 16 5.36 18.77 12.56
N ARG A 17 5.85 19.99 12.81
CA ARG A 17 5.21 21.26 12.42
C ARG A 17 6.13 22.04 11.51
N ARG A 18 5.56 22.73 10.52
CA ARG A 18 6.34 23.59 9.61
C ARG A 18 6.65 24.92 10.31
N ARG A 19 7.92 25.34 10.28
CA ARG A 19 8.40 26.62 10.82
C ARG A 19 9.20 27.36 9.75
N GLY A 20 8.52 28.16 8.93
CA GLY A 20 9.14 28.85 7.80
C GLY A 20 9.77 27.87 6.80
N ARG A 21 11.11 27.93 6.66
CA ARG A 21 11.90 27.04 5.79
C ARG A 21 12.31 25.73 6.46
N SER A 22 12.04 25.54 7.74
CA SER A 22 12.43 24.36 8.50
C SER A 22 11.23 23.68 9.18
N PHE A 23 11.51 22.64 9.96
CA PHE A 23 10.53 21.94 10.77
C PHE A 23 10.85 22.10 12.26
N SER A 24 9.82 22.24 13.08
CA SER A 24 9.87 22.08 14.52
C SER A 24 9.13 20.81 14.93
N TYR A 25 9.46 20.30 16.12
CA TYR A 25 8.89 19.06 16.64
C TYR A 25 8.31 19.32 18.03
N ALA A 26 7.17 18.72 18.32
CA ALA A 26 6.50 18.85 19.61
C ALA A 26 6.01 17.48 20.11
N TYR A 27 6.08 17.24 21.41
CA TYR A 27 5.49 16.06 22.03
C TYR A 27 3.95 16.15 22.05
N ALA A 28 3.30 15.06 22.46
CA ALA A 28 1.84 14.97 22.55
C ALA A 28 1.22 16.04 23.48
N ASP A 29 1.96 16.48 24.49
CA ASP A 29 1.58 17.55 25.43
C ASP A 29 1.84 18.97 24.89
N GLY A 30 2.29 19.10 23.63
CA GLY A 30 2.59 20.38 23.00
C GLY A 30 3.97 20.97 23.32
N ARG A 31 4.73 20.38 24.24
CA ARG A 31 6.09 20.87 24.57
C ARG A 31 7.03 20.65 23.38
N ALA A 32 7.85 21.66 23.10
CA ALA A 32 8.83 21.60 22.02
C ALA A 32 9.92 20.57 22.31
N VAL A 33 10.28 19.75 21.32
CA VAL A 33 11.40 18.81 21.43
C VAL A 33 12.72 19.59 21.29
N LYS A 34 13.39 19.82 22.42
CA LYS A 34 14.69 20.53 22.47
C LYS A 34 15.89 19.58 22.58
N ASN A 35 15.67 18.33 22.98
CA ASN A 35 16.74 17.36 23.20
C ASN A 35 17.51 17.08 21.89
N ARG A 36 18.82 17.36 21.89
CA ARG A 36 19.71 17.18 20.72
C ARG A 36 19.78 15.72 20.25
N ARG A 37 19.74 14.73 21.15
CA ARG A 37 19.75 13.29 20.79
C ARG A 37 18.47 12.94 20.03
N THR A 38 17.31 13.36 20.54
CA THR A 38 16.02 13.15 19.90
C THR A 38 15.94 13.82 18.53
N LEU A 39 16.38 15.08 18.44
CA LEU A 39 16.40 15.81 17.16
C LEU A 39 17.32 15.18 16.12
N ARG A 40 18.49 14.66 16.53
CA ARG A 40 19.39 13.92 15.62
C ARG A 40 18.72 12.66 15.08
N ARG A 41 18.10 11.85 15.94
CA ARG A 41 17.36 10.64 15.51
C ARG A 41 16.26 11.00 14.53
N ILE A 42 15.43 11.99 14.84
CA ILE A 42 14.32 12.39 13.98
C ILE A 42 14.81 12.85 12.60
N LYS A 43 15.94 13.58 12.53
CA LYS A 43 16.54 14.01 11.26
C LYS A 43 17.06 12.81 10.45
N ALA A 44 17.63 11.81 11.12
CA ALA A 44 18.13 10.59 10.48
C ALA A 44 17.02 9.75 9.82
N LEU A 45 15.74 9.93 10.20
CA LEU A 45 14.62 9.28 9.53
C LEU A 45 14.35 9.79 8.09
N VAL A 46 14.98 10.91 7.69
CA VAL A 46 14.88 11.50 6.33
C VAL A 46 13.43 11.55 5.82
N LEU A 47 12.54 12.11 6.64
CA LEU A 47 11.12 12.22 6.30
C LEU A 47 10.90 13.27 5.20
N PRO A 48 10.29 12.92 4.06
CA PRO A 48 10.07 13.86 2.96
C PRO A 48 9.35 15.14 3.43
N PRO A 49 9.77 16.33 2.95
CA PRO A 49 9.21 17.60 3.42
C PRO A 49 7.74 17.80 3.04
N ALA A 50 7.26 17.11 2.00
CA ALA A 50 5.87 17.16 1.57
C ALA A 50 4.91 16.39 2.49
N TRP A 51 5.41 15.53 3.38
CA TRP A 51 4.53 14.77 4.27
C TRP A 51 3.84 15.68 5.29
N ARG A 52 2.52 15.52 5.40
CA ARG A 52 1.64 16.18 6.38
C ARG A 52 1.22 15.19 7.46
N ASP A 53 0.64 15.69 8.55
CA ASP A 53 0.08 14.88 9.64
C ASP A 53 1.07 13.84 10.17
N VAL A 54 2.31 14.28 10.36
CA VAL A 54 3.44 13.40 10.65
C VAL A 54 3.46 13.03 12.13
N TRP A 55 3.35 11.73 12.37
CA TRP A 55 3.53 11.04 13.63
C TRP A 55 4.94 10.44 13.68
N ILE A 56 5.67 10.62 14.79
CA ILE A 56 7.01 10.08 14.99
C ILE A 56 7.07 9.37 16.34
N CYS A 57 7.41 8.08 16.32
CA CYS A 57 7.51 7.24 17.51
C CYS A 57 8.56 7.81 18.47
N ARG A 58 8.26 7.80 19.77
CA ARG A 58 9.17 8.30 20.81
C ARG A 58 10.27 7.29 21.13
N ASP A 59 9.92 6.01 21.12
CA ASP A 59 10.83 4.90 21.36
C ASP A 59 11.74 4.72 20.13
N PRO A 60 13.07 4.82 20.28
CA PRO A 60 13.99 4.51 19.18
C PRO A 60 13.85 3.07 18.69
N ASP A 61 13.38 2.13 19.51
CA ASP A 61 13.29 0.70 19.19
C ASP A 61 11.87 0.30 18.72
N GLY A 62 10.98 1.27 18.49
CA GLY A 62 9.65 1.03 17.95
C GLY A 62 9.70 0.53 16.50
N HIS A 63 8.99 -0.55 16.18
CA HIS A 63 9.00 -1.14 14.83
C HIS A 63 8.53 -0.17 13.73
N ILE A 64 7.60 0.75 14.04
CA ILE A 64 7.24 1.90 13.19
C ILE A 64 7.87 3.16 13.80
N GLN A 65 8.80 3.78 13.06
CA GLN A 65 9.49 5.00 13.49
C GLN A 65 8.71 6.26 13.15
N ALA A 66 8.01 6.31 12.01
CA ALA A 66 7.18 7.45 11.64
C ALA A 66 6.07 7.08 10.66
N VAL A 67 5.00 7.87 10.68
CA VAL A 67 3.90 7.80 9.71
C VAL A 67 3.54 9.21 9.26
N GLY A 68 3.19 9.39 8.00
CA GLY A 68 2.72 10.67 7.49
C GLY A 68 1.83 10.51 6.26
N THR A 69 1.22 11.60 5.82
CA THR A 69 0.39 11.64 4.61
C THR A 69 1.17 12.32 3.50
N ASP A 70 1.38 11.64 2.36
CA ASP A 70 2.09 12.21 1.22
C ASP A 70 1.27 13.26 0.45
N ALA A 71 1.88 13.84 -0.58
CA ALA A 71 1.22 14.84 -1.43
C ALA A 71 0.00 14.29 -2.19
N ALA A 72 -0.06 12.98 -2.41
CA ALA A 72 -1.17 12.28 -3.05
C ALA A 72 -2.26 11.86 -2.05
N GLY A 73 -2.12 12.20 -0.76
CA GLY A 73 -3.10 11.85 0.28
C GLY A 73 -2.97 10.42 0.82
N ARG A 74 -1.90 9.69 0.49
CA ARG A 74 -1.68 8.32 0.95
C ARG A 74 -0.92 8.31 2.27
N ARG A 75 -1.27 7.38 3.16
CA ARG A 75 -0.49 7.10 4.37
C ARG A 75 0.82 6.42 3.99
N GLN A 76 1.93 6.96 4.46
CA GLN A 76 3.28 6.48 4.25
C GLN A 76 3.94 6.18 5.60
N TYR A 77 4.74 5.12 5.64
CA TYR A 77 5.33 4.59 6.87
C TYR A 77 6.86 4.59 6.75
N ARG A 78 7.52 4.80 7.89
CA ARG A 78 8.95 4.52 8.09
C ARG A 78 9.07 3.53 9.22
N TYR A 79 9.75 2.43 8.95
CA TYR A 79 10.01 1.36 9.91
C TYR A 79 11.40 1.53 10.53
N HIS A 80 11.67 0.78 11.58
CA HIS A 80 13.02 0.62 12.09
C HIS A 80 13.88 -0.16 11.08
N ASP A 81 15.12 0.26 10.89
CA ASP A 81 16.09 -0.46 10.07
C ASP A 81 16.58 -1.69 10.86
N VAL A 82 15.99 -2.84 10.59
CA VAL A 82 16.20 -4.09 11.35
C VAL A 82 17.24 -5.02 10.76
N LEU A 83 17.57 -4.85 9.48
CA LEU A 83 18.48 -5.72 8.77
C LEU A 83 19.74 -4.95 8.44
N ARG A 84 20.88 -5.40 8.98
CA ARG A 84 22.20 -4.85 8.74
C ARG A 84 23.19 -5.99 8.53
N TYR A 85 24.20 -5.77 7.71
CA TYR A 85 25.36 -6.65 7.57
C TYR A 85 26.64 -5.85 7.80
N GLU A 86 27.71 -6.54 8.18
CA GLU A 86 29.03 -5.93 8.32
C GLU A 86 29.81 -6.13 7.03
N GLN A 87 30.42 -5.04 6.53
CA GLN A 87 31.34 -5.07 5.41
C GLN A 87 32.48 -4.09 5.70
N ASP A 88 33.73 -4.56 5.59
CA ASP A 88 34.95 -3.76 5.81
C ASP A 88 34.97 -3.01 7.15
N GLY A 89 34.45 -3.63 8.21
CA GLY A 89 34.36 -3.04 9.55
C GLY A 89 33.26 -1.98 9.72
N ALA A 90 32.39 -1.79 8.72
CA ALA A 90 31.25 -0.90 8.76
C ALA A 90 29.93 -1.66 8.71
N TRP A 91 28.95 -1.25 9.54
CA TRP A 91 27.59 -1.77 9.49
C TRP A 91 26.79 -1.06 8.38
N ILE A 92 26.26 -1.84 7.43
CA ILE A 92 25.47 -1.37 6.31
C ILE A 92 24.02 -1.85 6.47
N ASP A 93 23.06 -0.93 6.34
CA ASP A 93 21.63 -1.25 6.32
C ASP A 93 21.25 -2.00 5.04
N VAL A 94 20.52 -3.12 5.18
CA VAL A 94 19.89 -3.83 4.06
C VAL A 94 18.58 -3.13 3.72
N LYS A 95 18.49 -2.60 2.50
CA LYS A 95 17.32 -1.94 1.95
C LYS A 95 16.60 -2.85 0.96
N SER A 96 15.35 -2.50 0.65
CA SER A 96 14.58 -3.20 -0.39
C SER A 96 15.27 -3.15 -1.75
N ASP A 97 16.01 -2.08 -2.06
CA ASP A 97 16.75 -1.96 -3.32
C ASP A 97 17.90 -2.97 -3.40
N ASP A 98 18.58 -3.25 -2.28
CA ASP A 98 19.66 -4.24 -2.20
C ASP A 98 19.12 -5.65 -2.44
N ILE A 99 17.99 -5.99 -1.79
CA ILE A 99 17.31 -7.28 -1.99
C ILE A 99 16.88 -7.44 -3.45
N ASN A 100 16.25 -6.41 -4.04
CA ASN A 100 15.81 -6.50 -5.43
C ASN A 100 16.99 -6.50 -6.42
N ALA A 101 18.12 -5.86 -6.10
CA ALA A 101 19.34 -5.94 -6.89
C ALA A 101 19.89 -7.36 -6.87
N TYR A 102 19.99 -7.97 -5.69
CA TYR A 102 20.39 -9.37 -5.54
C TYR A 102 19.49 -10.33 -6.34
N LEU A 103 18.16 -10.13 -6.29
CA LEU A 103 17.23 -10.95 -7.08
C LEU A 103 17.46 -10.76 -8.59
N ARG A 104 17.64 -9.53 -9.08
CA ARG A 104 17.91 -9.31 -10.52
C ARG A 104 19.22 -9.91 -10.99
N ASP A 105 20.25 -9.92 -10.14
CA ASP A 105 21.53 -10.54 -10.46
C ASP A 105 21.42 -12.07 -10.56
N ARG A 106 20.61 -12.68 -9.67
CA ARG A 106 20.53 -14.13 -9.55
C ARG A 106 19.52 -14.79 -10.50
N PHE A 107 18.53 -14.04 -10.99
CA PHE A 107 17.49 -14.53 -11.87
C PHE A 107 17.66 -13.97 -13.30
N GLU A 108 17.57 -14.83 -14.31
CA GLU A 108 17.66 -14.46 -15.74
C GLU A 108 16.45 -13.66 -16.27
N THR A 109 15.53 -13.27 -15.38
CA THR A 109 14.30 -12.55 -15.70
C THR A 109 14.07 -11.46 -14.66
N GLU A 110 13.30 -10.44 -15.02
CA GLU A 110 12.88 -9.41 -14.07
C GLU A 110 11.99 -10.03 -12.98
N VAL A 111 12.57 -10.21 -11.79
CA VAL A 111 11.88 -10.66 -10.57
C VAL A 111 12.13 -9.65 -9.46
N SER A 112 11.10 -9.43 -8.66
CA SER A 112 11.11 -8.59 -7.47
C SER A 112 10.72 -9.40 -6.24
N ALA A 113 11.06 -8.90 -5.05
CA ALA A 113 10.64 -9.51 -3.80
C ALA A 113 9.11 -9.65 -3.67
N LYS A 114 8.35 -8.80 -4.39
CA LYS A 114 6.89 -8.85 -4.42
C LYS A 114 6.38 -10.12 -5.10
N ASP A 115 7.08 -10.64 -6.10
CA ASP A 115 6.60 -11.75 -6.92
C ASP A 115 6.46 -13.04 -6.10
N PHE A 116 7.33 -13.24 -5.11
CA PHE A 116 7.22 -14.34 -4.15
C PHE A 116 5.91 -14.27 -3.36
N ARG A 117 5.49 -13.08 -2.93
CA ARG A 117 4.24 -12.91 -2.18
C ARG A 117 3.02 -13.15 -3.06
N THR A 118 3.05 -12.69 -4.32
CA THR A 118 1.95 -12.91 -5.26
C THR A 118 1.86 -14.37 -5.70
N TRP A 119 3.00 -15.03 -5.92
CA TRP A 119 3.05 -16.45 -6.23
C TRP A 119 2.51 -17.30 -5.09
N HIS A 120 3.05 -17.10 -3.88
CA HIS A 120 2.62 -17.84 -2.69
C HIS A 120 1.12 -17.65 -2.40
N ALA A 121 0.62 -16.42 -2.50
CA ALA A 121 -0.80 -16.12 -2.33
C ALA A 121 -1.67 -16.84 -3.36
N THR A 122 -1.23 -16.89 -4.62
CA THR A 122 -1.94 -17.57 -5.71
C THR A 122 -1.99 -19.08 -5.47
N VAL A 123 -0.88 -19.69 -5.04
CA VAL A 123 -0.83 -21.13 -4.72
C VAL A 123 -1.71 -21.45 -3.52
N HIS A 124 -1.60 -20.68 -2.43
CA HIS A 124 -2.47 -20.83 -1.25
C HIS A 124 -3.95 -20.74 -1.65
N ALA A 125 -4.33 -19.73 -2.45
CA ALA A 125 -5.70 -19.61 -2.94
C ALA A 125 -6.16 -20.83 -3.75
N ALA A 126 -5.31 -21.34 -4.64
CA ALA A 126 -5.63 -22.51 -5.47
C ALA A 126 -5.84 -23.77 -4.63
N VAL A 127 -5.00 -23.99 -3.61
CA VAL A 127 -5.13 -25.10 -2.67
C VAL A 127 -6.44 -25.00 -1.88
N GLY A 128 -6.72 -23.86 -1.25
CA GLY A 128 -7.94 -23.67 -0.45
C GLY A 128 -9.23 -23.81 -1.29
N LEU A 129 -9.21 -23.35 -2.54
CA LEU A 129 -10.33 -23.52 -3.47
C LEU A 129 -10.50 -24.97 -3.92
N ALA A 130 -9.41 -25.71 -4.12
CA ALA A 130 -9.46 -27.12 -4.50
C ALA A 130 -10.12 -27.99 -3.42
N VAL A 131 -9.84 -27.72 -2.13
CA VAL A 131 -10.50 -28.38 -0.99
C VAL A 131 -12.02 -28.08 -0.96
N SER A 132 -12.45 -26.94 -1.50
CA SER A 132 -13.84 -26.50 -1.55
C SER A 132 -14.60 -26.90 -2.84
N ARG A 133 -14.09 -27.84 -3.65
CA ARG A 133 -14.67 -28.19 -4.97
C ARG A 133 -16.08 -28.79 -4.91
N ARG A 134 -16.41 -29.53 -3.84
CA ARG A 134 -17.72 -30.22 -3.71
C ARG A 134 -18.91 -29.26 -3.70
N VAL A 135 -18.65 -27.96 -3.55
CA VAL A 135 -19.66 -26.90 -3.61
C VAL A 135 -20.06 -26.63 -5.06
N ARG A 136 -21.24 -27.14 -5.45
CA ARG A 136 -21.76 -27.03 -6.82
C ARG A 136 -22.59 -25.77 -7.08
N THR A 137 -23.14 -25.14 -6.04
CA THR A 137 -24.01 -23.97 -6.20
C THR A 137 -23.20 -22.68 -6.38
N ARG A 138 -23.71 -21.74 -7.18
CA ARG A 138 -23.09 -20.43 -7.41
C ARG A 138 -22.86 -19.67 -6.08
N THR A 139 -23.85 -19.68 -5.20
CA THR A 139 -23.77 -19.04 -3.87
C THR A 139 -22.71 -19.71 -3.00
N GLY A 140 -22.65 -21.04 -3.01
CA GLY A 140 -21.63 -21.76 -2.26
C GLY A 140 -20.21 -21.48 -2.76
N ARG A 141 -19.99 -21.44 -4.08
CA ARG A 141 -18.68 -21.07 -4.66
C ARG A 141 -18.25 -19.68 -4.22
N ARG A 142 -19.18 -18.72 -4.20
CA ARG A 142 -18.89 -17.36 -3.71
C ARG A 142 -18.51 -17.35 -2.23
N LYS A 143 -19.15 -18.16 -1.39
CA LYS A 143 -18.78 -18.33 0.03
C LYS A 143 -17.37 -18.92 0.18
N ALA A 144 -17.04 -19.95 -0.61
CA ALA A 144 -15.70 -20.55 -0.61
C ALA A 144 -14.62 -19.54 -1.00
N ILE A 145 -14.83 -18.77 -2.07
CA ILE A 145 -13.87 -17.72 -2.47
C ILE A 145 -13.71 -16.68 -1.37
N THR A 146 -14.80 -16.20 -0.75
CA THR A 146 -14.72 -15.24 0.36
C THR A 146 -13.91 -15.80 1.53
N ARG A 147 -14.12 -17.06 1.90
CA ARG A 147 -13.37 -17.73 2.97
C ARG A 147 -11.87 -17.78 2.64
N VAL A 148 -11.52 -18.29 1.46
CA VAL A 148 -10.10 -18.43 1.06
C VAL A 148 -9.41 -17.07 0.95
N MET A 149 -10.10 -16.03 0.46
CA MET A 149 -9.52 -14.68 0.42
C MET A 149 -9.28 -14.10 1.82
N LYS A 150 -10.05 -14.51 2.84
CA LYS A 150 -9.76 -14.14 4.24
C LYS A 150 -8.51 -14.86 4.73
N GLU A 151 -8.42 -16.17 4.53
CA GLU A 151 -7.25 -16.97 4.92
C GLU A 151 -5.95 -16.44 4.29
N VAL A 152 -5.96 -16.14 2.99
CA VAL A 152 -4.81 -15.54 2.30
C VAL A 152 -4.49 -14.14 2.83
N ALA A 153 -5.51 -13.32 3.11
CA ALA A 153 -5.31 -11.98 3.63
C ALA A 153 -4.71 -11.98 5.04
N ASP A 154 -5.17 -12.89 5.90
CA ASP A 154 -4.66 -13.08 7.25
C ASP A 154 -3.19 -13.50 7.20
N HIS A 155 -2.83 -14.45 6.32
CA HIS A 155 -1.44 -14.87 6.13
C HIS A 155 -0.53 -13.73 5.62
N LEU A 156 -1.04 -12.88 4.73
CA LEU A 156 -0.26 -11.77 4.17
C LEU A 156 -0.24 -10.52 5.05
N GLY A 157 -1.09 -10.43 6.08
CA GLY A 157 -1.31 -9.19 6.85
C GLY A 157 -2.00 -8.09 6.05
N ASN A 158 -2.91 -8.46 5.13
CA ASN A 158 -3.65 -7.53 4.26
C ASN A 158 -5.16 -7.65 4.47
N THR A 159 -5.97 -6.85 3.77
CA THR A 159 -7.42 -7.06 3.72
C THR A 159 -7.80 -8.06 2.62
N PRO A 160 -8.92 -8.79 2.73
CA PRO A 160 -9.37 -9.73 1.70
C PRO A 160 -9.54 -9.09 0.31
N ALA A 161 -9.96 -7.82 0.26
CA ALA A 161 -10.08 -7.07 -0.98
C ALA A 161 -8.71 -6.82 -1.63
N VAL A 162 -7.69 -6.45 -0.84
CA VAL A 162 -6.32 -6.22 -1.32
C VAL A 162 -5.66 -7.54 -1.74
N ALA A 163 -5.84 -8.62 -0.97
CA ALA A 163 -5.33 -9.94 -1.33
C ALA A 163 -5.89 -10.39 -2.69
N ARG A 164 -7.21 -10.28 -2.89
CA ARG A 164 -7.87 -10.63 -4.15
C ARG A 164 -7.42 -9.77 -5.33
N ALA A 165 -7.27 -8.46 -5.14
CA ALA A 165 -7.00 -7.53 -6.24
C ALA A 165 -5.52 -7.47 -6.64
N SER A 166 -4.60 -7.70 -5.70
CA SER A 166 -3.18 -7.38 -5.87
C SER A 166 -2.22 -8.54 -5.65
N TYR A 167 -2.67 -9.66 -5.09
CA TYR A 167 -1.80 -10.79 -4.75
C TYR A 167 -2.22 -12.12 -5.40
N VAL A 168 -3.51 -12.40 -5.50
CA VAL A 168 -4.01 -13.65 -6.10
C VAL A 168 -4.23 -13.46 -7.59
N ASP A 169 -3.67 -14.33 -8.42
CA ASP A 169 -3.94 -14.34 -9.86
C ASP A 169 -5.44 -14.63 -10.11
N PRO A 170 -6.17 -13.73 -10.81
CA PRO A 170 -7.62 -13.87 -11.00
C PRO A 170 -8.01 -15.14 -11.76
N ARG A 171 -7.10 -15.70 -12.57
CA ARG A 171 -7.36 -16.93 -13.34
C ARG A 171 -7.63 -18.13 -12.43
N VAL A 172 -7.07 -18.19 -11.23
CA VAL A 172 -7.38 -19.26 -10.26
C VAL A 172 -8.85 -19.20 -9.86
N ILE A 173 -9.37 -17.99 -9.61
CA ILE A 173 -10.77 -17.78 -9.24
C ILE A 173 -11.68 -18.11 -10.43
N THR A 174 -11.34 -17.62 -11.63
CA THR A 174 -12.07 -17.93 -12.86
C THR A 174 -12.12 -19.44 -13.15
N ALA A 175 -11.03 -20.16 -12.94
CA ALA A 175 -10.97 -21.61 -13.09
C ALA A 175 -11.92 -22.30 -12.10
N TYR A 176 -11.87 -21.91 -10.82
CA TYR A 176 -12.74 -22.47 -9.78
C TYR A 176 -14.23 -22.21 -10.07
N GLU A 177 -14.59 -21.01 -10.52
CA GLU A 177 -15.97 -20.67 -10.91
C GLU A 177 -16.47 -21.54 -12.07
N LYS A 178 -15.57 -21.96 -12.97
CA LYS A 178 -15.83 -22.91 -14.07
C LYS A 178 -15.71 -24.39 -13.63
N GLY A 179 -15.54 -24.66 -12.35
CA GLY A 179 -15.43 -26.02 -11.78
C GLY A 179 -14.08 -26.71 -12.00
N LYS A 180 -13.04 -25.97 -12.43
CA LYS A 180 -11.67 -26.49 -12.61
C LYS A 180 -10.81 -26.13 -11.40
N THR A 181 -10.08 -27.10 -10.86
CA THR A 181 -9.19 -26.91 -9.69
C THR A 181 -7.92 -27.76 -9.82
N ILE A 182 -6.99 -27.61 -8.86
CA ILE A 182 -5.78 -28.44 -8.73
C ILE A 182 -5.99 -29.72 -7.89
N GLU A 183 -7.24 -30.09 -7.56
CA GLU A 183 -7.57 -31.21 -6.65
C GLU A 183 -6.88 -32.53 -7.01
N ARG A 184 -6.76 -32.85 -8.31
CA ARG A 184 -6.06 -34.06 -8.78
C ARG A 184 -4.62 -34.11 -8.24
N ALA A 185 -3.90 -33.00 -8.34
CA ALA A 185 -2.53 -32.91 -7.84
C ALA A 185 -2.43 -32.90 -6.31
N LEU A 186 -3.49 -32.47 -5.60
CA LEU A 186 -3.56 -32.58 -4.13
C LEU A 186 -3.78 -34.00 -3.64
N THR A 187 -4.37 -34.85 -4.48
CA THR A 187 -4.58 -36.28 -4.14
C THR A 187 -3.26 -37.05 -4.23
N ASP A 188 -2.35 -36.62 -5.11
CA ASP A 188 -1.01 -37.19 -5.30
C ASP A 188 0.03 -36.67 -4.27
N LEU A 189 -0.33 -35.65 -3.47
CA LEU A 189 0.57 -34.97 -2.52
C LEU A 189 0.77 -35.70 -1.18
N GLY A 190 0.12 -36.84 -0.98
CA GLY A 190 0.30 -37.68 0.23
C GLY A 190 1.63 -38.45 0.29
N ALA A 191 2.57 -38.21 -0.62
CA ALA A 191 3.77 -39.04 -0.81
C ALA A 191 5.12 -38.28 -0.74
N GLY A 192 5.17 -37.03 -0.23
CA GLY A 192 6.42 -36.27 -0.16
C GLY A 192 6.62 -35.46 1.13
N ASP A 193 7.88 -35.28 1.53
CA ASP A 193 8.32 -34.77 2.84
C ASP A 193 8.30 -33.23 2.99
N GLY A 194 7.43 -32.51 2.26
CA GLY A 194 7.38 -31.03 2.25
C GLY A 194 6.01 -30.43 2.53
N PRO A 195 5.90 -29.12 2.86
CA PRO A 195 4.60 -28.47 3.03
C PRO A 195 3.77 -28.61 1.75
N ALA A 196 2.47 -28.96 1.87
CA ALA A 196 1.56 -29.25 0.77
C ALA A 196 1.40 -28.12 -0.29
N THR A 197 1.95 -26.95 -0.02
CA THR A 197 2.01 -25.77 -0.90
C THR A 197 3.21 -25.74 -1.83
N HIS A 198 4.22 -26.59 -1.66
CA HIS A 198 5.41 -26.62 -2.52
C HIS A 198 5.38 -27.76 -3.54
N GLY A 199 6.15 -27.64 -4.61
CA GLY A 199 6.41 -28.74 -5.54
C GLY A 199 5.21 -29.07 -6.43
N ALA A 200 4.46 -30.15 -6.14
CA ALA A 200 3.38 -30.62 -7.02
C ALA A 200 2.20 -29.63 -7.10
N ALA A 201 1.84 -28.98 -5.99
CA ALA A 201 0.81 -27.94 -5.99
C ALA A 201 1.20 -26.76 -6.88
N GLU A 202 2.45 -26.29 -6.78
CA GLU A 202 2.99 -25.21 -7.61
C GLU A 202 2.95 -25.55 -9.10
N ARG A 203 3.42 -26.75 -9.48
CA ARG A 203 3.35 -27.24 -10.86
C ARG A 203 1.91 -27.33 -11.37
N ALA A 204 0.99 -27.80 -10.53
CA ALA A 204 -0.42 -27.90 -10.87
C ALA A 204 -1.07 -26.52 -11.07
N VAL A 205 -0.69 -25.52 -10.26
CA VAL A 205 -1.12 -24.13 -10.44
C VAL A 205 -0.58 -23.57 -11.75
N VAL A 206 0.71 -23.77 -12.06
CA VAL A 206 1.29 -23.36 -13.36
C VAL A 206 0.50 -23.98 -14.51
N ALA A 207 0.21 -25.28 -14.46
CA ALA A 207 -0.57 -25.97 -15.49
C ALA A 207 -2.00 -25.42 -15.60
N LEU A 208 -2.66 -25.12 -14.47
CA LEU A 208 -3.98 -24.51 -14.44
C LEU A 208 -3.98 -23.12 -15.08
N LEU A 209 -3.00 -22.28 -14.75
CA LEU A 209 -2.86 -20.93 -15.27
C LEU A 209 -2.55 -20.91 -16.76
N LYS A 210 -1.69 -21.81 -17.25
CA LYS A 210 -1.39 -21.97 -18.70
C LYS A 210 -2.64 -22.36 -19.50
N ARG A 211 -3.57 -23.11 -18.90
CA ARG A 211 -4.83 -23.56 -19.54
C ARG A 211 -5.98 -22.58 -19.36
N THR A 212 -5.82 -21.53 -18.56
CA THR A 212 -6.88 -20.56 -18.24
C THR A 212 -6.56 -19.22 -18.90
N PRO A 213 -7.34 -18.78 -19.90
CA PRO A 213 -7.10 -17.52 -20.58
C PRO A 213 -7.18 -16.34 -19.60
N ASN A 214 -6.27 -15.38 -19.74
CA ASN A 214 -6.32 -14.13 -18.99
C ASN A 214 -7.39 -13.21 -19.59
N GLN A 215 -8.63 -13.25 -19.09
CA GLN A 215 -9.78 -12.51 -19.65
C GLN A 215 -9.80 -11.01 -19.31
N GLY A 216 -8.64 -10.39 -19.05
CA GLY A 216 -8.58 -8.98 -18.63
C GLY A 216 -7.20 -8.34 -18.61
N ALA A 217 -6.24 -8.77 -19.44
CA ALA A 217 -4.99 -8.04 -19.56
C ALA A 217 -5.24 -6.68 -20.27
N PRO A 218 -4.97 -5.52 -19.66
CA PRO A 218 -4.69 -4.34 -20.46
C PRO A 218 -3.42 -4.63 -21.27
N THR A 219 -3.46 -4.31 -22.57
CA THR A 219 -2.29 -4.31 -23.45
C THR A 219 -1.15 -3.59 -22.76
N SER A 220 -0.05 -4.32 -22.51
CA SER A 220 1.30 -3.81 -22.21
C SER A 220 1.35 -2.32 -21.84
N ALA A 221 1.06 -1.98 -20.58
CA ALA A 221 1.63 -0.77 -20.02
C ALA A 221 3.12 -1.06 -19.89
N ALA A 222 3.92 -0.38 -20.72
CA ALA A 222 5.38 -0.36 -20.62
C ALA A 222 5.83 -0.29 -19.15
N PRO A 223 6.94 -0.96 -18.77
CA PRO A 223 7.41 -0.96 -17.40
C PRO A 223 7.53 0.50 -16.96
N SER A 224 6.92 0.81 -15.82
CA SER A 224 7.04 2.12 -15.21
C SER A 224 8.53 2.39 -15.02
N GLY A 225 9.10 3.14 -15.96
CA GLY A 225 10.52 3.50 -15.97
C GLY A 225 10.86 4.15 -14.66
N GLN A 226 11.53 3.40 -13.80
CA GLN A 226 12.17 3.97 -12.64
C GLN A 226 13.29 4.86 -13.15
N ARG A 227 13.17 6.14 -12.80
CA ARG A 227 14.15 7.17 -13.08
C ARG A 227 15.51 6.73 -12.52
N PRO A 228 16.60 6.81 -13.30
CA PRO A 228 17.91 6.33 -12.86
C PRO A 228 18.36 7.06 -11.57
N PRO A 229 19.19 6.40 -10.75
CA PRO A 229 19.75 7.02 -9.54
C PRO A 229 20.49 8.30 -9.94
N ALA A 230 20.30 9.35 -9.15
CA ALA A 230 20.95 10.63 -9.40
C ALA A 230 22.46 10.51 -9.16
N ASP A 231 23.26 10.73 -10.21
CA ASP A 231 24.70 10.96 -10.14
C ASP A 231 25.00 12.12 -9.16
N PRO A 232 25.85 11.93 -8.13
CA PRO A 232 26.17 12.98 -7.19
C PRO A 232 27.26 13.88 -7.79
N ARG A 233 26.88 14.81 -8.68
CA ARG A 233 27.74 15.94 -9.05
C ARG A 233 27.04 17.29 -8.94
N PRO A 234 27.75 18.35 -8.51
CA PRO A 234 27.15 19.62 -8.11
C PRO A 234 26.67 20.40 -9.33
N ARG A 235 25.35 20.68 -9.41
CA ARG A 235 24.77 21.47 -10.50
C ARG A 235 24.91 22.96 -10.24
N SER A 236 25.73 23.61 -11.05
CA SER A 236 25.70 25.04 -11.31
C SER A 236 24.33 25.47 -11.90
N ARG A 237 23.96 26.72 -11.63
CA ARG A 237 22.63 27.29 -11.83
C ARG A 237 22.32 27.53 -13.31
N LEU A 238 21.25 26.92 -13.82
CA LEU A 238 20.52 27.44 -14.98
C LEU A 238 19.03 27.53 -14.64
N ARG A 239 18.46 28.74 -14.77
CA ARG A 239 17.05 29.04 -14.54
C ARG A 239 16.20 28.38 -15.64
N ARG A 240 15.18 27.60 -15.26
CA ARG A 240 14.16 27.08 -16.19
C ARG A 240 12.99 28.09 -16.33
N PRO A 241 12.36 28.21 -17.51
CA PRO A 241 11.17 29.03 -17.71
C PRO A 241 9.93 28.41 -17.03
N PRO A 242 8.87 29.20 -16.75
CA PRO A 242 7.68 28.71 -16.06
C PRO A 242 6.87 27.71 -16.92
N PRO A 243 6.15 26.77 -16.29
CA PRO A 243 5.38 25.75 -17.00
C PRO A 243 4.15 26.34 -17.70
N ARG A 244 3.88 25.87 -18.92
CA ARG A 244 2.67 26.20 -19.70
C ARG A 244 1.44 25.57 -19.04
N GLY A 245 0.34 26.32 -19.01
CA GLY A 245 -0.93 25.92 -18.40
C GLY A 245 -1.71 24.83 -19.16
N PRO A 246 -2.80 24.31 -18.58
CA PRO A 246 -3.53 23.15 -19.11
C PRO A 246 -4.26 23.45 -20.43
N THR A 247 -4.08 22.57 -21.42
CA THR A 247 -4.55 22.74 -22.82
C THR A 247 -5.94 22.19 -23.11
N SER A 248 -6.51 21.36 -22.22
CA SER A 248 -7.86 20.77 -22.41
C SER A 248 -8.99 21.71 -21.94
N PRO A 249 -10.11 21.83 -22.68
CA PRO A 249 -11.28 22.61 -22.28
C PRO A 249 -11.85 22.21 -20.91
N VAL A 250 -11.85 20.91 -20.61
CA VAL A 250 -12.34 20.34 -19.33
C VAL A 250 -11.42 20.74 -18.17
N ALA A 251 -10.11 20.69 -18.39
CA ALA A 251 -9.12 21.10 -17.40
C ALA A 251 -9.17 22.61 -17.12
N ARG A 252 -9.43 23.45 -18.15
CA ARG A 252 -9.65 24.89 -17.98
C ARG A 252 -10.96 25.20 -17.25
N ALA A 253 -12.03 24.44 -17.49
CA ALA A 253 -13.31 24.61 -16.78
C ALA A 253 -13.19 24.25 -15.29
N TRP A 254 -12.50 23.14 -14.99
CA TRP A 254 -12.24 22.70 -13.62
C TRP A 254 -11.34 23.67 -12.86
N ALA A 255 -10.25 24.15 -13.46
CA ALA A 255 -9.36 25.15 -12.84
C ALA A 255 -10.10 26.46 -12.51
N ARG A 256 -10.97 26.94 -13.41
CA ARG A 256 -11.81 28.13 -13.19
C ARG A 256 -12.85 27.92 -12.08
N ARG A 257 -13.40 26.71 -11.94
CA ARG A 257 -14.31 26.35 -10.84
C ARG A 257 -13.59 26.34 -9.50
N CYS A 258 -12.39 25.75 -9.42
CA CYS A 258 -11.59 25.70 -8.20
C CYS A 258 -11.11 27.07 -7.73
N VAL A 259 -10.85 28.02 -8.64
CA VAL A 259 -10.49 29.40 -8.28
C VAL A 259 -11.71 30.15 -7.76
N ARG A 260 -12.88 30.02 -8.41
CA ARG A 260 -14.14 30.66 -7.96
C ARG A 260 -14.62 30.14 -6.59
N GLU A 261 -14.50 28.85 -6.33
CA GLU A 261 -14.86 28.26 -5.02
C GLU A 261 -13.90 28.71 -3.90
N ARG A 262 -12.61 28.94 -4.20
CA ARG A 262 -11.65 29.51 -3.23
C ARG A 262 -11.94 30.97 -2.92
N HIS A 263 -12.30 31.77 -3.91
CA HIS A 263 -12.66 33.18 -3.69
C HIS A 263 -13.99 33.32 -2.93
N ARG A 264 -14.98 32.44 -3.17
CA ARG A 264 -16.21 32.40 -2.36
C ARG A 264 -15.94 31.98 -0.90
N ALA A 265 -15.06 30.99 -0.68
CA ALA A 265 -14.73 30.54 0.68
C ALA A 265 -13.87 31.54 1.48
N ALA A 266 -13.24 32.52 0.82
CA ALA A 266 -12.45 33.57 1.46
C ALA A 266 -13.27 34.83 1.84
N ALA A 267 -14.55 34.92 1.40
CA ALA A 267 -15.38 36.11 1.55
C ALA A 267 -16.43 36.04 2.68
N SER A 268 -16.39 35.06 3.59
CA SER A 268 -17.29 34.97 4.74
C SER A 268 -16.51 34.78 6.05
N PRO A 269 -16.51 35.75 6.98
CA PRO A 269 -16.00 35.55 8.32
C PRO A 269 -17.05 34.83 9.16
N GLY A 270 -16.70 33.68 9.77
CA GLY A 270 -17.48 33.10 10.88
C GLY A 270 -18.17 31.75 10.67
N ALA A 271 -18.06 31.07 9.52
CA ALA A 271 -18.70 29.77 9.32
C ALA A 271 -17.77 28.57 9.57
N THR A 272 -18.13 27.74 10.56
CA THR A 272 -17.52 26.43 10.84
C THR A 272 -17.63 25.52 9.61
N ARG A 273 -16.51 24.94 9.15
CA ARG A 273 -16.50 24.03 7.99
C ARG A 273 -17.29 22.75 8.29
N PRO A 274 -18.30 22.38 7.48
CA PRO A 274 -18.87 21.04 7.54
C PRO A 274 -17.87 20.01 7.00
N ARG A 275 -17.86 18.81 7.60
CA ARG A 275 -17.11 17.64 7.11
C ARG A 275 -17.56 17.28 5.69
N PRO A 276 -16.64 17.00 4.74
CA PRO A 276 -17.03 16.48 3.45
C PRO A 276 -17.56 15.04 3.60
N ALA A 277 -18.79 14.81 3.14
CA ALA A 277 -19.33 13.46 2.99
C ALA A 277 -18.49 12.65 1.98
N ARG A 278 -18.33 11.36 2.26
CA ARG A 278 -17.65 10.42 1.36
C ARG A 278 -18.44 10.27 0.05
N PRO A 279 -17.77 10.12 -1.12
CA PRO A 279 -18.46 9.81 -2.36
C PRO A 279 -18.96 8.37 -2.31
N GLY A 280 -20.29 8.16 -2.29
CA GLY A 280 -20.88 6.82 -2.41
C GLY A 280 -22.25 6.55 -1.77
N ALA A 281 -22.89 7.50 -1.09
CA ALA A 281 -24.25 7.30 -0.58
C ALA A 281 -25.29 7.96 -1.50
N CYS A 282 -26.37 7.24 -1.78
CA CYS A 282 -27.55 7.60 -2.58
C CYS A 282 -27.50 7.27 -4.09
N LEU A 283 -27.39 5.98 -4.40
CA LEU A 283 -28.25 5.37 -5.42
C LEU A 283 -29.52 4.89 -4.69
N HIS A 284 -30.68 5.11 -5.29
CA HIS A 284 -32.07 4.97 -4.81
C HIS A 284 -32.70 6.28 -4.33
N GLY A 285 -33.48 6.87 -5.24
CA GLY A 285 -34.27 8.06 -5.01
C GLY A 285 -35.40 7.83 -4.00
N ARG A 286 -35.54 8.79 -3.09
CA ARG A 286 -36.76 9.48 -2.62
C ARG A 286 -36.37 10.21 -1.33
N CYS A 287 -36.20 11.52 -1.42
CA CYS A 287 -36.17 12.37 -0.24
C CYS A 287 -37.60 12.45 0.31
N ARG A 288 -37.85 11.89 1.50
CA ARG A 288 -38.95 12.37 2.35
C ARG A 288 -38.39 13.50 3.20
N ALA A 289 -39.07 14.64 3.15
CA ALA A 289 -38.85 15.76 4.05
C ALA A 289 -39.64 15.46 5.33
N ASP A 290 -38.94 15.32 6.46
CA ASP A 290 -39.56 15.47 7.77
C ASP A 290 -39.01 16.77 8.37
N GLY A 291 -39.89 17.77 8.41
CA GLY A 291 -39.73 18.95 9.23
C GLY A 291 -40.11 18.60 10.67
N SER A 292 -39.28 18.98 11.63
CA SER A 292 -39.68 19.11 13.02
C SER A 292 -39.49 20.57 13.40
N GLY A 293 -40.60 21.21 13.73
CA GLY A 293 -40.70 22.60 14.16
C GLY A 293 -40.20 22.83 15.58
N TYR A 294 -40.04 24.11 15.87
CA TYR A 294 -39.91 24.72 17.19
C TYR A 294 -41.25 24.75 17.94
N GLY A 295 -41.18 24.78 19.28
CA GLY A 295 -42.27 25.10 20.23
C GLY A 295 -42.48 23.95 21.22
N SER A 296 -42.31 24.09 22.53
CA SER A 296 -42.17 25.25 23.43
C SER A 296 -41.25 24.92 24.60
#